data_AF-A0A3M7M3W1-F1
#
_entry.id   AF-A0A3M7M3W1-F1
#
_cell.length_a   1.000
_cell.length_b   1.000
_cell.length_c   1.000
_cell.angle_alpha   90.00
_cell.angle_beta   90.00
_cell.angle_gamma   90.00
#
_symmetry.space_group_name_H-M   'P 1'
#
loop_
_entity.id
_entity.type
_entity.pdbx_description
1 polymer ?
#
loop_
_entity_poly.entity_id
_entity_poly.type
_entity_poly.pdbx_seq_one_letter_code
_entity_poly.pdbx_strand_id
1 'polypeptide(L)'
;MSNFGGAGLGQKVHKPNPPERGSFPLDHDGECKSIMLNYLRCIKSHRGSNDAECRHLSKSYLACRMDRNLMAPDSFKNLGFADDAEGLDPTTATSSQPSQPPKGHDKPHGA
;
A
#
# COMPACT_ATOMS: atom_id res chain seq x y z
N MET A 1 -32.43 51.08 8.06
CA MET A 1 -31.00 50.83 8.36
C MET A 1 -30.65 49.42 7.90
N SER A 2 -29.51 49.31 7.23
CA SER A 2 -28.70 48.10 7.01
C SER A 2 -29.06 47.15 5.85
N ASN A 3 -28.44 47.50 4.72
CA ASN A 3 -27.87 46.65 3.69
C ASN A 3 -27.09 45.42 4.22
N PHE A 4 -27.26 44.26 3.60
CA PHE A 4 -26.25 43.22 3.29
C PHE A 4 -26.86 42.37 2.15
N GLY A 5 -26.48 42.53 0.87
CA GLY A 5 -25.23 42.04 0.29
C GLY A 5 -25.23 40.49 0.29
N GLY A 6 -25.31 39.74 -0.80
CA GLY A 6 -25.19 40.02 -2.22
C GLY A 6 -25.51 38.74 -3.02
N ALA A 7 -25.38 38.83 -4.34
CA ALA A 7 -25.53 37.71 -5.26
C ALA A 7 -24.57 36.55 -4.90
N GLY A 8 -25.08 35.55 -4.18
CA GLY A 8 -24.40 34.28 -3.96
C GLY A 8 -24.64 33.41 -5.19
N LEU A 9 -23.67 33.43 -6.11
CA LEU A 9 -23.60 32.52 -7.25
C LEU A 9 -23.96 31.11 -6.80
N GLY A 10 -25.03 30.54 -7.37
CA GLY A 10 -25.32 29.12 -7.25
C GLY A 10 -24.09 28.36 -7.72
N GLN A 11 -23.31 27.84 -6.75
CA GLN A 11 -22.19 26.98 -7.04
C GLN A 11 -22.78 25.74 -7.69
N LYS A 12 -22.74 25.72 -9.03
CA LYS A 12 -23.06 24.53 -9.81
C LYS A 12 -22.18 23.44 -9.22
N VAL A 13 -22.81 22.46 -8.58
CA VAL A 13 -22.16 21.25 -8.11
C VAL A 13 -21.68 20.53 -9.36
N HIS A 14 -20.48 20.88 -9.81
CA HIS A 14 -19.75 20.14 -10.81
C HIS A 14 -19.43 18.81 -10.16
N LYS A 15 -20.22 17.79 -10.50
CA LYS A 15 -19.83 16.40 -10.28
C LYS A 15 -18.57 16.23 -11.12
N PRO A 16 -17.37 16.11 -10.51
CA PRO A 16 -16.17 15.90 -11.28
C PRO A 16 -16.38 14.62 -12.09
N ASN A 17 -16.07 14.65 -13.39
CA ASN A 17 -15.98 13.42 -14.15
C ASN A 17 -14.87 12.57 -13.50
N PRO A 18 -15.13 11.29 -13.20
CA PRO A 18 -14.09 10.40 -12.68
C PRO A 18 -12.89 10.35 -13.65
N PRO A 19 -11.61 10.33 -13.19
CA PRO A 19 -11.12 10.31 -11.81
C PRO A 19 -10.22 11.53 -11.50
N GLU A 20 -10.82 12.64 -11.04
CA GLU A 20 -10.08 13.82 -10.53
C GLU A 20 -9.40 13.60 -9.16
N ARG A 21 -9.66 12.45 -8.52
CA ARG A 21 -8.90 11.97 -7.35
C ARG A 21 -8.37 10.59 -7.65
N GLY A 22 -7.36 10.52 -8.51
CA GLY A 22 -6.72 9.28 -8.94
C GLY A 22 -6.74 8.21 -7.86
N SER A 23 -7.15 7.00 -8.24
CA SER A 23 -6.82 5.79 -7.50
C SER A 23 -5.34 5.90 -7.17
N PHE A 24 -5.05 6.12 -5.90
CA PHE A 24 -3.73 6.51 -5.44
C PHE A 24 -2.70 5.58 -6.10
N PRO A 25 -1.62 6.09 -6.70
CA PRO A 25 -0.68 5.31 -7.52
C PRO A 25 0.04 4.15 -6.79
N LEU A 26 -0.35 3.80 -5.55
CA LEU A 26 -0.04 2.54 -4.86
C LEU A 26 -0.94 1.36 -5.28
N ASP A 27 -2.09 1.59 -5.91
CA ASP A 27 -2.97 0.53 -6.44
C ASP A 27 -2.71 0.41 -7.95
N HIS A 28 -1.50 -0.05 -8.29
CA HIS A 28 -0.99 -0.04 -9.66
C HIS A 28 -1.84 -0.94 -10.59
N ASP A 29 -2.24 -2.13 -10.12
CA ASP A 29 -3.05 -3.08 -10.91
C ASP A 29 -3.93 -4.00 -10.02
N GLY A 30 -3.98 -3.75 -8.71
CA GLY A 30 -4.68 -4.62 -7.75
C GLY A 30 -4.01 -5.99 -7.54
N GLU A 31 -2.70 -6.09 -7.70
CA GLU A 31 -1.90 -7.33 -7.56
C GLU A 31 -2.20 -8.12 -6.27
N CYS A 32 -2.37 -7.42 -5.14
CA CYS A 32 -2.65 -8.03 -3.83
C CYS A 32 -4.14 -8.04 -3.44
N LYS A 33 -5.05 -7.69 -4.37
CA LYS A 33 -6.49 -7.53 -4.12
C LYS A 33 -7.16 -8.84 -3.73
N SER A 34 -6.73 -9.97 -4.29
CA SER A 34 -7.28 -11.30 -3.97
C SER A 34 -7.13 -11.63 -2.47
N ILE A 35 -5.94 -11.41 -1.92
CA ILE A 35 -5.61 -11.66 -0.52
C ILE A 35 -6.37 -10.68 0.39
N MET A 36 -6.43 -9.40 -0.01
CA MET A 36 -7.22 -8.38 0.69
C MET A 36 -8.69 -8.78 0.81
N LEU A 37 -9.30 -9.27 -0.27
CA LEU A 37 -10.70 -9.69 -0.26
C LEU A 37 -10.92 -10.90 0.65
N ASN A 38 -9.98 -11.85 0.70
CA ASN A 38 -10.04 -12.96 1.63
C ASN A 38 -9.94 -12.50 3.08
N TYR A 39 -9.02 -11.57 3.39
CA TYR A 39 -8.91 -10.96 4.72
C TYR A 39 -10.20 -10.26 5.14
N LEU A 40 -10.77 -9.42 4.27
CA LEU A 40 -12.02 -8.71 4.55
C LEU A 40 -13.20 -9.69 4.72
N ARG A 41 -13.23 -10.77 3.93
CA ARG A 41 -14.22 -11.85 4.10
C ARG A 41 -14.05 -12.51 5.46
N CYS A 42 -12.82 -12.80 5.88
CA CYS A 42 -12.53 -13.39 7.18
C CYS A 42 -13.06 -12.50 8.31
N ILE A 43 -12.64 -11.23 8.36
CA ILE A 43 -13.10 -10.28 9.40
C ILE A 43 -14.62 -10.19 9.42
N LYS A 44 -15.27 -10.16 8.25
CA LYS A 44 -16.74 -10.13 8.16
C LYS A 44 -17.38 -11.40 8.73
N SER A 45 -16.83 -12.58 8.45
CA SER A 45 -17.31 -13.85 9.01
C SER A 45 -17.15 -13.93 10.52
N HIS A 46 -16.07 -13.35 11.05
CA HIS A 46 -15.74 -13.31 12.48
C HIS A 46 -16.36 -12.11 13.22
N ARG A 47 -17.44 -11.51 12.67
CA ARG A 47 -18.16 -10.38 13.27
C ARG A 47 -17.30 -9.15 13.58
N GLY A 48 -16.25 -8.92 12.79
CA GLY A 48 -15.32 -7.82 12.98
C GLY A 48 -14.11 -8.17 13.87
N SER A 49 -14.05 -9.38 14.44
CA SER A 49 -12.90 -9.84 15.21
C SER A 49 -11.73 -10.22 14.31
N ASN A 50 -10.52 -9.84 14.71
CA ASN A 50 -9.28 -10.22 14.04
C ASN A 50 -8.69 -11.46 14.73
N ASP A 51 -9.32 -12.61 14.46
CA ASP A 51 -8.88 -13.91 14.98
C ASP A 51 -7.57 -14.36 14.30
N ALA A 52 -6.90 -15.39 14.84
CA ALA A 52 -5.63 -15.90 14.30
C ALA A 52 -5.70 -16.24 12.79
N GLU A 53 -6.85 -16.76 12.34
CA GLU A 53 -7.15 -17.01 10.93
C GLU A 53 -7.23 -15.72 10.09
N CYS A 54 -7.71 -14.61 10.64
CA CYS A 54 -7.70 -13.35 9.91
C CYS A 54 -6.33 -12.66 9.98
N ARG A 55 -5.58 -12.88 11.06
CA ARG A 55 -4.19 -12.41 11.21
C ARG A 55 -3.29 -12.97 10.11
N HIS A 56 -3.33 -14.27 9.80
CA HIS A 56 -2.48 -14.82 8.73
C HIS A 56 -2.79 -14.20 7.35
N LEU A 57 -4.06 -13.93 7.06
CA LEU A 57 -4.48 -13.25 5.83
C LEU A 57 -3.99 -11.80 5.79
N SER A 58 -4.01 -11.09 6.92
CA SER A 58 -3.46 -9.73 7.00
C SER A 58 -1.94 -9.70 6.84
N LYS A 59 -1.22 -10.67 7.41
CA LYS A 59 0.24 -10.83 7.28
C LYS A 59 0.64 -11.09 5.83
N SER A 60 -0.04 -12.02 5.15
CA SER A 60 0.20 -12.33 3.73
C SER A 60 -0.16 -11.16 2.80
N TYR A 61 -1.20 -10.39 3.12
CA TYR A 61 -1.53 -9.18 2.38
C TYR A 61 -0.42 -8.13 2.46
N LEU A 62 0.12 -7.90 3.66
CA LEU A 62 1.23 -6.96 3.85
C LEU A 62 2.53 -7.44 3.20
N ALA A 63 2.81 -8.76 3.29
CA ALA A 63 3.92 -9.38 2.59
C ALA A 63 3.86 -9.12 1.08
N CYS A 64 2.71 -9.39 0.45
CA CYS A 64 2.49 -9.14 -0.97
C CYS A 64 2.77 -7.68 -1.35
N ARG A 65 2.38 -6.72 -0.50
CA ARG A 65 2.63 -5.30 -0.77
C ARG A 65 4.11 -4.93 -0.69
N MET A 66 4.86 -5.53 0.23
CA MET A 66 6.32 -5.33 0.31
C MET A 66 7.02 -5.98 -0.90
N ASP A 67 6.65 -7.21 -1.25
CA ASP A 67 7.25 -7.96 -2.37
C ASP A 67 7.02 -7.28 -3.72
N ARG A 68 5.86 -6.63 -3.90
CA ARG A 68 5.51 -5.91 -5.12
C ARG A 68 5.91 -4.44 -5.09
N ASN A 69 6.73 -4.03 -4.10
CA ASN A 69 7.18 -2.65 -3.94
C ASN A 69 6.02 -1.63 -3.85
N LEU A 70 4.82 -2.08 -3.43
CA LEU A 70 3.62 -1.27 -3.19
C LEU A 70 3.62 -0.65 -1.77
N MET A 71 4.59 -1.01 -0.95
CA MET A 71 4.86 -0.50 0.38
C MET A 71 6.37 -0.64 0.67
N ALA A 72 6.91 0.24 1.51
CA ALA A 72 8.28 0.08 2.00
C ALA A 72 8.41 -1.22 2.81
N PRO A 73 9.52 -1.97 2.67
CA PRO A 73 9.75 -3.16 3.47
C PRO A 73 9.92 -2.78 4.94
N ASP A 74 9.16 -3.44 5.81
CA ASP A 74 9.24 -3.28 7.27
C ASP A 74 9.13 -4.65 7.96
N SER A 75 9.56 -4.73 9.21
CA SER A 75 9.45 -5.95 10.00
C SER A 75 8.02 -6.19 10.46
N PHE A 76 7.58 -7.46 10.42
CA PHE A 76 6.25 -7.85 10.89
C PHE A 76 6.00 -7.52 12.37
N LYS A 77 7.06 -7.43 13.19
CA LYS A 77 6.98 -7.00 14.58
C LYS A 77 6.49 -5.54 14.70
N ASN A 78 6.98 -4.64 13.86
CA ASN A 78 6.55 -3.24 13.82
C ASN A 78 5.11 -3.09 13.31
N LEU A 79 4.67 -4.04 12.47
CA LEU A 79 3.33 -4.08 11.88
C LEU A 79 2.29 -4.77 12.80
N GLY A 80 2.64 -5.12 14.04
CA GLY A 80 1.71 -5.69 15.02
C GLY A 80 1.57 -7.21 15.00
N PHE A 81 2.54 -7.92 14.39
CA PHE A 81 2.64 -9.39 14.35
C PHE A 81 3.80 -9.91 15.21
N ALA A 82 3.99 -9.31 16.39
CA ALA A 82 5.07 -9.70 17.30
C ALA A 82 4.94 -11.14 17.82
N ASP A 83 3.71 -11.63 17.99
CA ASP A 83 3.41 -12.99 18.49
C ASP A 83 3.64 -14.10 17.45
N ASP A 84 3.69 -13.76 16.15
CA ASP A 84 3.87 -14.73 15.06
C ASP A 84 5.36 -15.02 14.76
N ALA A 85 6.28 -14.46 15.54
CA ALA A 85 7.73 -14.63 15.39
C ALA A 85 8.27 -15.89 16.10
N GLU A 86 7.45 -16.52 16.94
CA GLU A 86 7.83 -17.71 17.71
C GLU A 86 7.59 -19.00 16.88
N GLY A 87 8.25 -19.14 15.73
CA GLY A 87 8.12 -20.38 14.95
C GLY A 87 8.79 -20.50 13.59
N LEU A 88 9.48 -19.46 13.09
CA LEU A 88 10.27 -19.55 11.86
C LEU A 88 11.62 -18.88 12.08
N ASP A 89 12.66 -19.69 12.22
CA ASP A 89 14.07 -19.30 12.24
C ASP A 89 14.40 -18.17 11.23
N PRO A 90 15.03 -17.06 11.66
CA PRO A 90 15.45 -15.96 10.80
C PRO A 90 16.75 -16.24 10.03
N THR A 91 17.17 -17.49 9.91
CA THR A 91 18.34 -17.90 9.11
C THR A 91 17.87 -18.60 7.85
N THR A 92 17.39 -17.87 6.84
CA THR A 92 17.60 -18.09 5.38
C THR A 92 16.67 -17.16 4.60
N ALA A 93 17.00 -15.87 4.60
CA ALA A 93 16.67 -15.00 3.47
C ALA A 93 17.88 -14.08 3.25
N THR A 94 18.94 -14.73 2.78
CA THR A 94 20.13 -14.06 2.29
C THR A 94 19.71 -13.07 1.21
N SER A 95 20.13 -11.83 1.44
CA SER A 95 20.26 -10.75 0.47
C SER A 95 20.45 -11.27 -0.95
N SER A 96 19.44 -11.13 -1.80
CA SER A 96 19.58 -11.17 -3.25
C SER A 96 19.14 -9.83 -3.78
N GLN A 97 20.03 -8.87 -3.59
CA GLN A 97 20.10 -7.59 -4.28
C GLN A 97 20.03 -7.83 -5.80
N PRO A 98 19.08 -7.25 -6.56
CA PRO A 98 19.30 -7.05 -7.97
C PRO A 98 20.25 -5.87 -8.10
N SER A 99 21.53 -6.20 -8.30
CA SER A 99 22.59 -5.28 -8.66
C SER A 99 22.14 -4.43 -9.84
N GLN A 100 21.99 -3.12 -9.63
CA GLN A 100 21.90 -2.18 -10.72
C GLN A 100 23.17 -2.29 -11.57
N PRO A 101 23.10 -2.38 -12.91
CA PRO A 101 24.30 -2.38 -13.74
C PRO A 101 24.98 -1.00 -13.65
N PRO A 102 26.31 -0.93 -13.51
CA PRO A 102 27.02 0.33 -13.57
C PRO A 102 26.93 0.87 -15.00
N LYS A 103 26.11 1.89 -15.22
CA LYS A 103 26.23 2.70 -16.45
C LYS A 103 27.52 3.51 -16.34
N GLY A 104 28.59 2.95 -16.90
CA GLY A 104 29.74 3.71 -17.33
C GLY A 104 29.30 4.82 -18.28
N HIS A 105 29.70 6.04 -17.95
CA HIS A 105 29.89 7.11 -18.92
C HIS A 105 31.36 7.53 -18.80
N ASP A 106 32.22 6.69 -19.37
CA ASP A 106 33.44 7.18 -19.97
C ASP A 106 33.03 7.92 -21.25
N LYS A 107 33.35 9.22 -21.34
CA LYS A 107 34.07 9.69 -22.52
C LYS A 107 34.82 11.01 -22.26
N PRO A 108 36.05 11.18 -22.78
CA PRO A 108 36.95 12.27 -22.44
C PRO A 108 37.03 13.39 -23.50
N HIS A 109 37.81 14.42 -23.14
CA HIS A 109 38.59 15.37 -23.97
C HIS A 109 37.85 16.37 -24.90
N GLY A 110 38.00 17.65 -24.55
CA GLY A 110 38.89 18.57 -25.28
C GLY A 110 38.29 19.51 -26.32
N ALA A 111 38.24 20.80 -25.98
CA ALA A 111 38.68 21.95 -26.79
C ALA A 111 38.66 23.22 -25.91
#